data_AF-F4BVN2-F1
#
_entry.id   AF-F4BVN2-F1
#
_cell.length_a   1.000
_cell.length_b   1.000
_cell.length_c   1.000
_cell.angle_alpha   90.00
_cell.angle_beta   90.00
_cell.angle_gamma   90.00
#
_symmetry.space_group_name_H-M   'P 1'
#
loop_
_entity.id
_entity.type
_entity.pdbx_description
1 polymer ?
#
loop_
_entity_poly.entity_id
_entity_poly.type
_entity_poly.pdbx_seq_one_letter_code
_entity_poly.pdbx_strand_id
1 'polypeptide(L)' 'MYVAECPEVGTASQGKTIEEAVKNLKEATELYLEEFPLKITDRSFITTFEVTEVAET' A
#
# COMPACT_ATOMS: atom_id res chain seq x y z
N MET A 1 -4.14 -8.03 -13.94
CA MET A 1 -4.85 -7.15 -13.00
C MET A 1 -3.92 -6.93 -11.84
N TYR A 2 -3.65 -5.67 -11.50
CA TYR A 2 -2.76 -5.29 -10.42
C TYR A 2 -3.58 -4.71 -9.28
N VAL A 3 -3.11 -4.94 -8.05
CA VAL A 3 -3.71 -4.43 -6.81
C VAL A 3 -2.63 -3.64 -6.09
N ALA A 4 -2.99 -2.47 -5.59
CA ALA A 4 -2.15 -1.61 -4.78
C ALA A 4 -2.86 -1.33 -3.45
N GLU A 5 -2.11 -1.27 -2.35
CA GLU A 5 -2.62 -1.08 -1.00
C GLU A 5 -1.77 -0.03 -0.26
N CYS A 6 -2.41 0.82 0.55
CA CYS A 6 -1.76 1.71 1.49
C CYS A 6 -1.89 1.10 2.90
N PRO A 7 -0.85 0.46 3.44
CA PRO A 7 -0.93 -0.27 4.72
C PRO A 7 -1.19 0.65 5.92
N GLU A 8 -0.89 1.94 5.81
CA GLU A 8 -1.10 2.93 6.88
C GLU A 8 -2.58 3.20 7.17
N VAL A 9 -3.44 3.12 6.15
CA VAL A 9 -4.89 3.38 6.25
C VAL A 9 -5.74 2.18 5.87
N GLY A 10 -5.16 1.15 5.27
CA GLY A 10 -5.87 -0.03 4.75
C GLY A 10 -6.70 0.25 3.49
N THR A 11 -6.42 1.34 2.77
CA THR A 11 -7.06 1.60 1.48
C THR A 11 -6.43 0.70 0.41
N ALA A 12 -7.25 0.20 -0.51
CA ALA A 12 -6.79 -0.63 -1.60
C ALA A 12 -7.45 -0.21 -2.92
N SER A 13 -6.74 -0.41 -4.02
CA SER A 13 -7.27 -0.13 -5.36
C SER A 13 -6.70 -1.11 -6.39
N GLN A 14 -7.34 -1.16 -7.55
CA GLN A 14 -6.99 -2.08 -8.64
C GLN A 14 -6.86 -1.36 -9.98
N GLY A 15 -6.07 -1.93 -10.88
CA GLY A 15 -5.82 -1.41 -12.23
C GLY A 15 -5.38 -2.48 -13.22
N LYS A 16 -5.43 -2.17 -14.51
CA LYS A 16 -4.89 -3.04 -15.58
C LYS A 16 -3.38 -2.96 -15.65
N THR A 17 -2.79 -1.84 -15.24
CA THR A 17 -1.34 -1.65 -15.07
C THR A 17 -0.98 -1.28 -13.63
N ILE A 18 0.31 -1.33 -13.30
CA ILE A 18 0.82 -0.92 -11.99
C ILE A 18 0.54 0.57 -11.77
N GLU A 19 0.82 1.40 -12.77
CA GLU A 19 0.64 2.85 -12.72
C GLU A 19 -0.84 3.21 -12.50
N GLU A 20 -1.75 2.49 -13.15
CA GLU A 20 -3.19 2.67 -12.97
C GLU A 20 -3.63 2.30 -11.55
N ALA A 21 -3.19 1.15 -11.03
CA ALA A 21 -3.53 0.72 -9.66
C ALA A 21 -3.02 1.72 -8.62
N VAL A 22 -1.80 2.24 -8.79
CA VAL A 22 -1.20 3.25 -7.89
C VAL A 22 -1.92 4.60 -8.00
N LYS A 23 -2.26 5.05 -9.21
CA LYS A 23 -3.04 6.28 -9.41
C LYS A 23 -4.40 6.18 -8.71
N ASN A 24 -5.09 5.07 -8.91
CA ASN A 24 -6.40 4.84 -8.30
C ASN A 24 -6.30 4.72 -6.76
N LEU A 25 -5.22 4.10 -6.25
CA LEU A 25 -4.95 4.03 -4.81
C LEU A 25 -4.74 5.42 -4.20
N LYS A 26 -4.02 6.30 -4.89
CA LYS A 26 -3.79 7.67 -4.44
C LYS A 26 -5.12 8.42 -4.26
N GLU A 27 -5.98 8.40 -5.28
CA GLU A 27 -7.30 9.06 -5.22
C GLU A 27 -8.16 8.48 -4.09
N ALA A 28 -8.21 7.15 -3.95
CA ALA A 28 -8.96 6.50 -2.87
C ALA A 28 -8.43 6.87 -1.47
N THR A 29 -7.12 7.03 -1.33
CA THR A 29 -6.48 7.42 -0.07
C THR A 29 -6.72 8.88 0.25
N GLU A 30 -6.63 9.78 -0.72
CA GLU A 30 -6.95 11.20 -0.54
C GLU A 30 -8.39 11.38 -0.05
N LEU A 31 -9.36 10.70 -0.68
CA LEU A 31 -10.76 10.71 -0.24
C LEU A 31 -10.93 10.20 1.19
N TYR A 32 -10.26 9.10 1.56
CA TYR A 32 -10.31 8.59 2.93
C TYR A 32 -9.76 9.60 3.94
N LEU A 33 -8.67 10.28 3.62
CA LEU A 33 -8.02 11.25 4.51
C LEU A 33 -8.82 12.56 4.65
N GLU A 34 -9.59 12.94 3.64
CA GLU A 34 -10.54 14.06 3.72
C GLU A 34 -11.63 13.80 4.76
N GLU A 35 -12.15 12.57 4.83
CA GLU A 35 -13.19 12.17 5.78
C GLU A 35 -12.60 11.81 7.17
N PHE A 36 -11.43 11.16 7.18
CA PHE A 36 -10.78 10.61 8.36
C PHE A 36 -9.31 11.03 8.41
N PRO A 37 -9.01 12.28 8.84
CA PRO A 37 -7.64 12.77 8.87
C PRO A 37 -6.77 11.95 9.82
N LEU A 38 -5.66 11.43 9.29
CA LEU A 38 -4.68 10.70 10.08
C LEU A 38 -4.04 11.64 11.12
N LYS A 39 -3.97 11.17 12.36
CA LYS A 39 -3.09 11.75 13.37
C LYS A 39 -1.68 11.24 13.09
N ILE A 40 -0.72 12.16 12.97
CA ILE A 40 0.68 11.89 12.64
C ILE A 40 1.15 10.60 13.32
N THR A 41 1.41 9.56 12.53
CA THR A 41 2.08 8.35 12.96
C THR A 41 3.55 8.49 12.57
N ASP A 42 4.46 7.99 13.41
CA ASP A 42 5.88 7.96 13.10
C ASP A 42 6.13 7.35 11.71
N ARG A 43 7.18 7.83 11.01
CA ARG A 43 7.46 7.38 9.63
C ARG A 43 7.76 5.88 9.61
N SER A 44 6.82 5.08 9.08
CA SER A 44 7.03 3.68 8.79
C SER A 44 8.16 3.50 7.77
N PHE A 45 9.06 2.54 8.01
CA PHE A 45 10.07 2.14 7.04
C PHE A 45 9.60 0.88 6.31
N ILE A 46 9.37 0.99 5.01
CA ILE A 46 9.09 -0.14 4.14
C ILE A 46 10.39 -0.51 3.43
N THR A 47 10.83 -1.76 3.58
CA THR A 47 12.01 -2.30 2.90
C THR A 47 11.76 -3.74 2.48
N THR A 48 12.42 -4.15 1.41
CA THR A 48 12.48 -5.54 0.96
C THR A 48 13.81 -6.14 1.39
N PHE A 49 13.83 -7.42 1.74
CA PHE A 49 15.05 -8.18 2.00
C PHE A 49 14.93 -9.57 1.36
N GLU A 50 16.07 -10.17 1.00
CA GLU A 50 16.12 -11.51 0.43
C GLU A 50 16.34 -12.55 1.54
N VAL A 51 15.71 -13.71 1.41
CA VAL A 51 15.82 -14.82 2.37
C VAL A 51 16.28 -16.07 1.63
N THR A 52 17.23 -16.79 2.20
CA THR A 52 17.69 -18.09 1.66
C THR A 52 16.67 -19.19 1.95
N GLU A 53 16.38 -20.05 0.97
CA GLU A 53 15.53 -21.24 1.13
C GLU A 53 16.23 -22.29 2.01
N VAL A 54 16.05 -22.23 3.33
CA VAL A 54 16.39 -23.31 4.26
C VAL A 54 15.12 -23.97 4.75
N ALA A 55 14.59 -24.90 3.95
CA ALA A 55 13.59 -25.86 4.42
C ALA A 55 14.33 -27.04 5.05
N GLU A 56 14.54 -27.03 6.37
CA GLU A 56 14.83 -28.26 7.11
C GLU A 56 13.50 -29.01 7.28
N THR A 57 13.43 -30.21 6.70
CA THR A 57 12.32 -31.18 6.86
C THR A 57 12.45 -31.93 8.18
#